data_AF-A0A958W423-F1
#
_entry.id   AF-A0A958W423-F1
#
_cell.length_a   1.000
_cell.length_b   1.000
_cell.length_c   1.000
_cell.angle_alpha   90.00
_cell.angle_beta   90.00
_cell.angle_gamma   90.00
#
_symmetry.space_group_name_H-M   'P 1'
#
loop_
_entity.id
_entity.type
_entity.pdbx_description
1 polymer ?
#
loop_
_entity_poly.entity_id
_entity_poly.type
_entity_poly.pdbx_seq_one_letter_code
_entity_poly.pdbx_strand_id
1 'polypeptide(L)'
;MKLTKLIGIYALLFVTIGACSPKTESATEEIKDEETAEWKGMDDFHMLMAESFHPYRDSANVEPVKQYAKEMVVSVNNWIEQELPAKVDNDKVKQTLKDLQDGAVALADLVEVGDDQAIGESLTALHDTFHQLQEAWYKKDK
;
A
#
# COMPACT_ATOMS: atom_id res chain seq x y z
N MET A 1 -3.22 30.04 54.86
CA MET A 1 -2.59 31.04 55.75
C MET A 1 -1.66 30.31 56.72
N LYS A 2 -0.34 30.61 56.66
CA LYS A 2 0.77 30.34 57.62
C LYS A 2 1.10 28.85 57.95
N LEU A 3 2.25 28.22 57.67
CA LEU A 3 3.72 28.49 57.63
C LEU A 3 4.45 27.97 58.88
N THR A 4 5.38 27.01 58.72
CA THR A 4 6.75 26.84 59.33
C THR A 4 7.25 25.39 59.09
N LYS A 5 8.24 25.08 58.25
CA LYS A 5 9.73 25.21 58.28
C LYS A 5 10.47 24.30 59.28
N LEU A 6 11.31 23.38 58.78
CA LEU A 6 12.63 22.93 59.28
C LEU A 6 13.26 21.97 58.24
N ILE A 7 14.15 22.45 57.35
CA ILE A 7 15.63 22.47 57.44
C ILE A 7 16.26 21.07 57.52
N GLY A 8 16.98 20.70 56.46
CA GLY A 8 17.89 19.55 56.40
C GLY A 8 18.73 19.63 55.13
N ILE A 9 19.78 20.44 55.17
CA ILE A 9 20.77 20.63 54.12
C ILE A 9 21.62 19.36 54.01
N TYR A 10 21.75 18.78 52.82
CA TYR A 10 23.03 18.21 52.41
C TYR A 10 23.32 18.63 50.98
N ALA A 11 24.25 19.56 50.87
CA ALA A 11 24.87 19.94 49.62
C ALA A 11 25.76 18.80 49.15
N LEU A 12 25.61 18.39 47.88
CA LEU A 12 26.74 17.88 47.13
C LEU A 12 26.77 18.59 45.79
N LEU A 13 27.62 19.62 45.76
CA LEU A 13 28.13 20.28 44.56
C LEU A 13 29.02 19.28 43.82
N PHE A 14 28.65 18.96 42.58
CA PHE A 14 29.62 18.61 41.54
C PHE A 14 29.34 19.47 40.32
N VAL A 15 30.08 20.58 40.22
CA VAL A 15 30.25 21.34 38.99
C VAL A 15 31.59 20.91 38.40
N THR A 16 31.57 20.28 37.23
CA THR A 16 32.67 20.33 36.26
C THR A 16 32.13 20.34 34.83
N ILE A 17 31.94 21.57 34.32
CA ILE A 17 32.28 22.10 32.99
C ILE A 17 32.53 21.10 31.84
N GLY A 18 31.58 21.05 30.91
CA GLY A 18 31.73 21.40 29.48
C GLY A 18 32.77 20.70 28.59
N ALA A 19 32.29 19.87 27.66
CA ALA A 19 32.75 19.88 26.27
C ALA A 19 31.57 19.51 25.34
N CYS A 20 31.24 20.40 24.41
CA CYS A 20 30.25 20.20 23.37
C CYS A 20 30.65 19.07 22.44
N SER A 21 29.72 18.16 22.16
CA SER A 21 29.57 17.53 20.84
C SER A 21 28.12 17.05 20.75
N PRO A 22 27.33 17.49 19.75
CA PRO A 22 26.11 16.79 19.43
C PRO A 22 26.56 15.40 18.94
N LYS A 23 26.33 14.38 19.75
CA LYS A 23 26.40 13.01 19.25
C LYS A 23 25.22 12.89 18.31
N THR A 24 25.49 13.18 17.04
CA THR A 24 24.66 12.83 15.90
C THR A 24 24.13 11.44 16.17
N GLU A 25 22.83 11.37 16.44
CA GLU A 25 22.05 10.17 16.23
C GLU A 25 22.20 9.90 14.75
N SER A 26 23.26 9.16 14.42
CA SER A 26 23.39 8.51 13.13
C SER A 26 22.17 7.61 13.08
N ALA A 27 21.19 8.03 12.29
CA ALA A 27 20.19 7.14 11.75
C ALA A 27 20.95 5.90 11.30
N THR A 28 20.81 4.82 12.07
CA THR A 28 21.11 3.50 11.56
C THR A 28 20.09 3.33 10.45
N GLU A 29 20.52 3.54 9.22
CA GLU A 29 19.79 3.09 8.04
C GLU A 29 19.52 1.61 8.28
N GLU A 30 18.28 1.29 8.64
CA GLU A 30 17.78 -0.07 8.52
C GLU A 30 17.87 -0.38 7.03
N ILE A 31 18.87 -1.18 6.65
CA ILE A 31 18.92 -1.84 5.36
C ILE A 31 17.74 -2.81 5.37
N LYS A 32 16.58 -2.28 4.97
CA LYS A 32 15.36 -3.03 4.75
C LYS A 32 15.68 -3.92 3.55
N ASP A 33 15.85 -5.22 3.78
CA ASP A 33 16.08 -6.22 2.75
C ASP A 33 15.14 -5.96 1.56
N GLU A 34 15.70 -5.71 0.38
CA GLU A 34 14.93 -5.52 -0.86
C GLU A 34 13.99 -6.71 -1.16
N GLU A 35 14.25 -7.88 -0.58
CA GLU A 35 13.38 -9.07 -0.69
C GLU A 35 12.03 -8.94 0.04
N THR A 36 11.84 -7.93 0.89
CA THR A 36 10.60 -7.71 1.67
C THR A 36 9.97 -6.34 1.45
N ALA A 37 10.39 -5.60 0.41
CA ALA A 37 9.70 -4.37 0.07
C ALA A 37 8.22 -4.71 -0.25
N GLU A 38 7.30 -4.20 0.58
CA GLU A 38 5.86 -4.28 0.37
C GLU A 38 5.41 -3.07 -0.44
N TRP A 39 4.56 -3.30 -1.44
CA TRP A 39 3.85 -2.23 -2.13
C TRP A 39 2.39 -2.26 -1.69
N LYS A 40 2.10 -1.62 -0.57
CA LYS A 40 0.84 -1.80 0.16
C LYS A 40 -0.42 -1.73 -0.72
N GLY A 41 -0.54 -0.72 -1.58
CA GLY A 41 -1.69 -0.60 -2.47
C GLY A 41 -1.84 -1.76 -3.47
N MET A 42 -0.72 -2.36 -3.90
CA MET A 42 -0.73 -3.58 -4.73
C MET A 42 -1.31 -4.76 -3.95
N ASP A 43 -0.88 -4.94 -2.69
CA ASP A 43 -1.33 -6.05 -1.86
C ASP A 43 -2.81 -5.91 -1.46
N ASP A 44 -3.24 -4.70 -1.09
CA ASP A 44 -4.64 -4.39 -0.76
C ASP A 44 -5.55 -4.66 -1.97
N PHE A 45 -5.15 -4.24 -3.18
CA PHE A 45 -5.90 -4.50 -4.39
C PHE A 45 -5.90 -5.99 -4.76
N HIS A 46 -4.75 -6.66 -4.62
CA HIS A 46 -4.60 -8.09 -4.90
C HIS A 46 -5.56 -8.95 -4.08
N MET A 47 -5.78 -8.63 -2.81
CA MET A 47 -6.70 -9.39 -1.96
C MET A 47 -8.12 -9.41 -2.54
N LEU A 48 -8.66 -8.26 -2.95
CA LEU A 48 -9.98 -8.14 -3.56
C LEU A 48 -10.02 -8.84 -4.92
N MET A 49 -8.96 -8.64 -5.72
CA MET A 49 -8.83 -9.25 -7.04
C MET A 49 -8.80 -10.78 -6.96
N ALA A 50 -8.03 -11.36 -6.05
CA ALA A 50 -7.91 -12.80 -5.89
C ALA A 50 -9.22 -13.45 -5.42
N GLU A 51 -9.92 -12.82 -4.47
CA GLU A 51 -11.23 -13.28 -3.98
C GLU A 51 -12.29 -13.25 -5.09
N SER A 52 -12.12 -12.39 -6.10
CA SER A 52 -13.04 -12.26 -7.23
C SER A 52 -12.67 -13.17 -8.40
N PHE A 53 -11.38 -13.16 -8.79
CA PHE A 53 -10.88 -13.84 -9.98
C PHE A 53 -10.76 -15.35 -9.79
N HIS A 54 -10.32 -15.85 -8.62
CA HIS A 54 -10.16 -17.30 -8.45
C HIS A 54 -11.48 -18.07 -8.55
N PRO A 55 -12.59 -17.64 -7.89
CA PRO A 55 -13.88 -18.32 -8.08
C PRO A 55 -14.38 -18.29 -9.53
N TYR A 56 -14.18 -17.17 -10.24
CA TYR A 56 -14.50 -17.07 -11.66
C TYR A 56 -13.63 -18.01 -12.50
N ARG A 57 -12.30 -18.00 -12.32
CA ARG A 57 -11.37 -18.88 -13.06
C ARG A 57 -11.68 -20.36 -12.83
N ASP A 58 -12.00 -20.72 -11.60
CA ASP A 58 -12.11 -22.13 -11.21
C ASP A 58 -13.51 -22.71 -11.50
N SER A 59 -14.55 -21.87 -11.54
CA SER A 59 -15.95 -22.34 -11.62
C SER A 59 -16.91 -21.43 -12.38
N ALA A 60 -16.43 -20.40 -13.07
CA ALA A 60 -17.23 -19.33 -13.69
C ALA A 60 -18.15 -18.59 -12.70
N ASN A 61 -17.89 -18.68 -11.39
CA ASN A 61 -18.68 -18.02 -10.38
C ASN A 61 -18.35 -16.52 -10.34
N VAL A 62 -19.26 -15.69 -10.84
CA VAL A 62 -19.13 -14.23 -10.85
C VAL A 62 -19.74 -13.53 -9.63
N GLU A 63 -20.37 -14.27 -8.71
CA GLU A 63 -20.99 -13.64 -7.53
C GLU A 63 -19.98 -12.86 -6.66
N PRO A 64 -18.74 -13.35 -6.43
CA PRO A 64 -17.74 -12.58 -5.69
C PRO A 64 -17.36 -11.26 -6.36
N VAL A 65 -17.18 -11.23 -7.70
CA VAL A 65 -16.85 -9.97 -8.39
C VAL A 65 -18.01 -8.97 -8.32
N LYS A 66 -19.26 -9.42 -8.41
CA LYS A 66 -20.44 -8.55 -8.21
C LYS A 66 -20.45 -7.94 -6.80
N GLN A 67 -19.99 -8.67 -5.80
CA GLN A 67 -19.88 -8.18 -4.42
C GLN A 67 -18.75 -7.17 -4.24
N TYR A 68 -17.58 -7.37 -4.84
CA TYR A 68 -16.36 -6.62 -4.53
C TYR A 68 -15.94 -5.55 -5.55
N ALA A 69 -16.63 -5.43 -6.70
CA ALA A 69 -16.19 -4.51 -7.77
C ALA A 69 -16.12 -3.04 -7.30
N LYS A 70 -17.05 -2.61 -6.43
CA LYS A 70 -17.03 -1.23 -5.88
C LYS A 70 -15.87 -1.03 -4.92
N GLU A 71 -15.55 -2.03 -4.11
CA GLU A 71 -14.39 -2.03 -3.21
C GLU A 71 -13.08 -2.01 -3.99
N MET A 72 -13.00 -2.66 -5.16
CA MET A 72 -11.83 -2.55 -6.04
C MET A 72 -11.61 -1.11 -6.53
N VAL A 73 -12.68 -0.39 -6.89
CA VAL A 73 -12.61 1.03 -7.25
C VAL A 73 -12.07 1.87 -6.09
N VAL A 74 -12.58 1.65 -4.88
CA VAL A 74 -12.09 2.35 -3.68
C VAL A 74 -10.61 2.03 -3.42
N SER A 75 -10.23 0.76 -3.53
CA SER A 75 -8.86 0.31 -3.31
C SER A 75 -7.87 0.96 -4.28
N VAL A 76 -8.16 0.93 -5.59
CA VAL A 76 -7.26 1.54 -6.60
C VAL A 76 -7.24 3.08 -6.53
N ASN A 77 -8.36 3.73 -6.16
CA ASN A 77 -8.38 5.16 -5.89
C ASN A 77 -7.48 5.54 -4.71
N ASN A 78 -7.47 4.74 -3.65
CA ASN A 78 -6.56 4.93 -2.53
C ASN A 78 -5.11 4.61 -2.93
N TRP A 79 -4.90 3.66 -3.85
CA TRP A 79 -3.56 3.28 -4.30
C TRP A 79 -2.91 4.37 -5.15
N ILE A 80 -3.64 4.99 -6.08
CA ILE A 80 -3.08 6.04 -6.95
C ILE A 80 -2.71 7.33 -6.21
N GLU A 81 -3.26 7.54 -5.00
CA GLU A 81 -2.89 8.66 -4.12
C GLU A 81 -1.60 8.40 -3.30
N GLN A 82 -1.10 7.16 -3.28
CA GLN A 82 0.13 6.81 -2.56
C GLN A 82 1.37 7.20 -3.37
N GLU A 83 2.45 7.51 -2.66
CA GLU A 83 3.76 7.66 -3.29
C GLU A 83 4.20 6.33 -3.90
N LEU A 84 4.60 6.35 -5.17
CA LEU A 84 5.12 5.17 -5.83
C LEU A 84 6.53 4.86 -5.31
N PRO A 85 6.84 3.59 -5.03
CA PRO A 85 8.22 3.23 -4.69
C PRO A 85 9.17 3.57 -5.84
N ALA A 86 10.36 4.08 -5.51
CA ALA A 86 11.31 4.61 -6.49
C ALA A 86 11.61 3.68 -7.68
N LYS A 87 11.71 2.36 -7.46
CA LYS A 87 11.99 1.38 -8.53
C LYS A 87 10.89 1.24 -9.58
N VAL A 88 9.66 1.64 -9.25
CA VAL A 88 8.50 1.59 -10.15
C VAL A 88 7.90 2.98 -10.40
N ASP A 89 8.48 4.06 -9.88
CA ASP A 89 8.03 5.42 -10.13
C ASP A 89 8.46 5.90 -11.53
N ASN A 90 7.71 5.46 -12.54
CA ASN A 90 7.90 5.84 -13.94
C ASN A 90 6.55 5.96 -14.66
N ASP A 91 6.56 6.64 -15.81
CA ASP A 91 5.34 6.95 -16.58
C ASP A 91 4.58 5.70 -17.01
N LYS A 92 5.27 4.60 -17.29
CA LYS A 92 4.62 3.35 -17.70
C LYS A 92 3.81 2.75 -16.55
N VAL A 93 4.38 2.69 -15.34
CA VAL A 93 3.67 2.20 -14.15
C VAL A 93 2.51 3.13 -13.78
N LYS A 94 2.71 4.45 -13.84
CA LYS A 94 1.65 5.44 -13.61
C LYS A 94 0.48 5.24 -14.58
N GLN A 95 0.77 5.04 -15.86
CA GLN A 95 -0.26 4.77 -16.86
C GLN A 95 -0.95 3.44 -16.60
N THR A 96 -0.22 2.37 -16.31
CA THR A 96 -0.84 1.05 -16.01
C THR A 96 -1.71 1.11 -14.74
N LEU A 97 -1.33 1.88 -13.72
CA LEU A 97 -2.15 2.08 -12.53
C LEU A 97 -3.43 2.88 -12.84
N LYS A 98 -3.35 3.84 -13.77
CA LYS A 98 -4.53 4.56 -14.28
C LYS A 98 -5.43 3.63 -15.11
N ASP A 99 -4.86 2.79 -15.96
CA ASP A 99 -5.61 1.79 -16.74
C ASP A 99 -6.33 0.79 -15.80
N LEU A 100 -5.68 0.39 -14.69
CA LEU A 100 -6.28 -0.42 -13.65
C LEU A 100 -7.47 0.29 -12.99
N GLN A 101 -7.33 1.58 -12.68
CA GLN A 101 -8.41 2.40 -12.13
C GLN A 101 -9.61 2.44 -13.08
N ASP A 102 -9.37 2.75 -14.35
CA ASP A 102 -10.43 2.86 -15.36
C ASP A 102 -11.12 1.51 -15.61
N GLY A 103 -10.34 0.42 -15.62
CA GLY A 103 -10.87 -0.94 -15.71
C GLY A 103 -11.71 -1.33 -14.49
N ALA A 104 -11.31 -0.94 -13.27
CA ALA A 104 -12.08 -1.22 -12.06
C ALA A 104 -13.42 -0.47 -12.07
N VAL A 105 -13.45 0.79 -12.52
CA VAL A 105 -14.69 1.56 -12.69
C VAL A 105 -15.58 0.91 -13.74
N ALA A 106 -15.03 0.55 -14.90
CA ALA A 106 -15.78 -0.11 -15.96
C ALA A 106 -16.38 -1.45 -15.50
N LEU A 107 -15.62 -2.25 -14.73
CA LEU A 107 -16.11 -3.48 -14.13
C LEU A 107 -17.24 -3.22 -13.12
N ALA A 108 -17.09 -2.22 -12.26
CA ALA A 108 -18.11 -1.85 -11.28
C ALA A 108 -19.43 -1.38 -11.92
N ASP A 109 -19.35 -0.66 -13.05
CA ASP A 109 -20.53 -0.30 -13.84
C ASP A 109 -21.13 -1.53 -14.55
N LEU A 110 -20.28 -2.41 -15.08
CA LEU A 110 -20.71 -3.60 -15.81
C LEU A 110 -21.43 -4.61 -14.92
N VAL A 111 -21.01 -4.83 -13.67
CA VAL A 111 -21.66 -5.80 -12.78
C VAL A 111 -23.12 -5.45 -12.45
N GLU A 112 -23.54 -4.20 -12.67
CA GLU A 112 -24.92 -3.75 -12.44
C GLU A 112 -25.87 -4.10 -13.60
N VAL A 113 -25.34 -4.32 -14.81
CA VAL A 113 -26.16 -4.43 -16.05
C VAL A 113 -25.74 -5.56 -16.98
N GLY A 114 -24.53 -6.07 -16.84
CA GLY A 114 -23.92 -7.07 -17.72
C GLY A 114 -24.35 -8.49 -17.41
N ASP A 115 -24.21 -9.36 -18.39
CA ASP A 115 -24.31 -10.80 -18.18
C ASP A 115 -23.00 -11.37 -17.61
N ASP A 116 -23.07 -12.60 -17.08
CA ASP A 116 -21.95 -13.24 -16.41
C ASP A 116 -20.72 -13.43 -17.35
N GLN A 117 -20.95 -13.60 -18.66
CA GLN A 117 -19.86 -13.72 -19.63
C GLN A 117 -19.10 -12.39 -19.76
N ALA A 118 -19.82 -11.28 -19.97
CA ALA A 118 -19.21 -9.97 -20.10
C ALA A 118 -18.47 -9.56 -18.81
N ILE A 119 -19.06 -9.85 -17.65
CA ILE A 119 -18.42 -9.62 -16.34
C ILE A 119 -17.11 -10.41 -16.24
N GLY A 120 -17.12 -11.69 -16.61
CA GLY A 120 -15.94 -12.55 -16.61
C GLY A 120 -14.81 -12.07 -17.53
N GLU A 121 -15.17 -11.62 -18.74
CA GLU A 121 -14.22 -11.04 -19.69
C GLU A 121 -13.59 -9.75 -19.14
N SER A 122 -14.40 -8.85 -18.58
CA SER A 122 -13.92 -7.61 -17.97
C SER A 122 -13.05 -7.86 -16.74
N LEU A 123 -13.41 -8.83 -15.89
CA LEU A 123 -12.61 -9.21 -14.72
C LEU A 123 -11.26 -9.79 -15.14
N THR A 124 -11.22 -10.60 -16.20
CA THR A 124 -9.97 -11.15 -16.74
C THR A 124 -9.06 -10.04 -17.26
N ALA A 125 -9.60 -9.08 -18.00
CA ALA A 125 -8.82 -7.93 -18.48
C ALA A 125 -8.26 -7.07 -17.34
N LEU A 126 -9.05 -6.88 -16.26
CA LEU A 126 -8.60 -6.15 -15.08
C LEU A 126 -7.47 -6.89 -14.35
N HIS A 127 -7.61 -8.21 -14.21
CA HIS A 127 -6.59 -9.10 -13.64
C HIS A 127 -5.27 -9.05 -14.43
N ASP A 128 -5.34 -9.07 -15.77
CA ASP A 128 -4.15 -8.98 -16.61
C ASP A 128 -3.46 -7.62 -16.50
N THR A 129 -4.23 -6.53 -16.39
CA THR A 129 -3.68 -5.19 -16.10
C THR A 129 -2.97 -5.14 -14.75
N PHE A 130 -3.56 -5.77 -13.72
CA PHE A 130 -2.93 -5.88 -12.41
C PHE A 130 -1.61 -6.67 -12.47
N HIS A 131 -1.55 -7.77 -13.22
CA HIS A 131 -0.32 -8.53 -13.37
C HIS A 131 0.82 -7.74 -14.02
N GLN A 132 0.53 -6.79 -14.93
CA GLN A 132 1.57 -5.90 -15.46
C GLN A 132 2.24 -5.06 -14.36
N LEU A 133 1.49 -4.63 -13.33
CA LEU A 133 2.04 -3.91 -12.18
C LEU A 133 2.88 -4.84 -11.29
N GLN A 134 2.41 -6.06 -11.05
CA GLN A 134 3.19 -7.06 -10.31
C GLN A 134 4.50 -7.42 -11.03
N GLU A 135 4.45 -7.58 -12.35
CA GLU A 135 5.64 -7.83 -13.16
C GLU A 135 6.62 -6.67 -13.04
N ALA A 136 6.17 -5.42 -13.14
CA ALA A 136 7.02 -4.25 -12.93
C ALA A 136 7.62 -4.23 -11.53
N TRP A 137 6.87 -4.65 -10.51
CA TRP A 137 7.32 -4.71 -9.12
C TRP A 137 8.39 -5.79 -8.86
N TYR A 138 8.15 -7.01 -9.36
CA TYR A 138 8.98 -8.17 -9.07
C TYR A 138 10.10 -8.41 -10.09
N LYS A 139 10.13 -7.65 -11.19
CA LYS A 139 11.24 -7.70 -12.15
C LYS A 139 12.54 -7.33 -11.45
N LYS A 140 13.47 -8.28 -11.41
CA LYS A 140 14.86 -8.02 -10.99
C LYS A 140 15.57 -7.26 -12.09
N ASP A 141 16.28 -6.20 -11.73
CA ASP A 141 17.23 -5.55 -12.62
C ASP A 141 18.31 -6.59 -12.99
N LYS A 142 18.53 -6.79 -14.28
CA LYS A 142 19.53 -7.74 -14.81
C LYS A 142 20.88 -7.06 -14.96
#